data_AF-N9QWP6-F1
#
_entry.id   AF-N9QWP6-F1
#
_cell.length_a   1.000
_cell.length_b   1.000
_cell.length_c   1.000
_cell.angle_alpha   90.00
_cell.angle_beta   90.00
_cell.angle_gamma   90.00
#
_symmetry.space_group_name_H-M   'P 1'
#
loop_
_entity.id
_entity.type
_entity.pdbx_description
1 polymer ?
#
loop_
_entity_poly.entity_id
_entity_poly.type
_entity_poly.pdbx_seq_one_letter_code
_entity_poly.pdbx_strand_id
1 'polypeptide(L)'
;MVEKVDGALIILEELRLDSKIGKSKHFSASDRQKKYHNLIGIPAICFNIFIGTVLIAFLTSEYNNTILSIVAACLSFLSAVLGAVQTFFNFSKNSEGHRSIGNRYLEVSRNCKMLIMKHEDKPFISEDLWAEVINLQKVYLLINQEAEAFPTSEKDLKKARSSVEITPFKKGNNP
;
A
#
# COMPACT_ATOMS: atom_id res chain seq x y z
N MET A 1 0.54 -15.62 -43.90
CA MET A 1 1.21 -14.42 -43.32
C MET A 1 1.18 -14.59 -41.82
N VAL A 2 2.33 -14.51 -41.14
CA VAL A 2 2.34 -14.44 -39.67
C VAL A 2 1.73 -13.08 -39.32
N GLU A 3 0.62 -13.06 -38.60
CA GLU A 3 0.02 -11.80 -38.15
C GLU A 3 1.00 -11.06 -37.23
N LYS A 4 1.11 -9.75 -37.41
CA LYS A 4 1.96 -8.91 -36.58
C LYS A 4 1.27 -8.66 -35.24
N VAL A 5 1.90 -9.13 -34.16
CA VAL A 5 1.43 -9.03 -32.77
C VAL A 5 2.44 -8.34 -31.84
N ASP A 6 3.62 -7.99 -32.36
CA ASP A 6 4.72 -7.42 -31.58
C ASP A 6 4.31 -6.18 -30.78
N GLY A 7 3.51 -5.30 -31.38
CA GLY A 7 3.01 -4.10 -30.70
C GLY A 7 2.16 -4.41 -29.47
N ALA A 8 1.28 -5.41 -29.55
CA ALA A 8 0.46 -5.83 -28.41
C ALA A 8 1.32 -6.44 -27.31
N LEU A 9 2.34 -7.24 -27.66
CA LEU A 9 3.26 -7.83 -26.70
C LEU A 9 4.13 -6.79 -25.99
N ILE A 10 4.59 -5.75 -26.70
CA ILE A 10 5.33 -4.63 -26.11
C ILE A 10 4.46 -3.90 -25.08
N ILE A 11 3.22 -3.55 -25.45
CA ILE A 11 2.30 -2.85 -24.54
C ILE A 11 1.96 -3.72 -23.32
N LEU A 12 1.78 -5.03 -23.50
CA LEU A 12 1.54 -5.92 -22.37
C LEU A 12 2.71 -5.95 -21.39
N GLU A 13 3.95 -5.91 -21.89
CA GLU A 13 5.14 -5.89 -21.05
C GLU A 13 5.31 -4.55 -20.32
N GLU A 14 5.07 -3.42 -21.01
CA GLU A 14 5.01 -2.09 -20.38
C GLU A 14 3.96 -2.04 -19.28
N LEU A 15 2.73 -2.47 -19.59
CA LEU A 15 1.61 -2.51 -18.64
C LEU A 15 1.92 -3.41 -17.43
N ARG A 16 2.61 -4.55 -17.67
CA ARG A 16 3.05 -5.47 -16.62
C ARG A 16 4.03 -4.79 -15.67
N LEU A 17 5.02 -4.07 -16.20
CA LEU A 17 6.06 -3.37 -15.46
C LEU A 17 5.48 -2.19 -14.68
N ASP A 18 4.66 -1.36 -15.31
CA ASP A 18 4.02 -0.20 -14.69
C ASP A 18 3.10 -0.63 -13.55
N SER A 19 2.27 -1.65 -13.78
CA SER A 19 1.42 -2.22 -12.73
C SER A 19 2.26 -2.79 -11.58
N LYS A 20 3.42 -3.38 -11.86
CA LYS A 20 4.30 -3.89 -10.80
C LYS A 20 4.90 -2.78 -9.96
N ILE A 21 5.36 -1.70 -10.58
CA ILE A 21 5.83 -0.50 -9.89
C ILE A 21 4.68 0.09 -9.06
N GLY A 22 3.47 0.17 -9.65
CA GLY A 22 2.23 0.58 -9.01
C GLY A 22 1.92 -0.20 -7.73
N LYS A 23 1.94 -1.53 -7.80
CA LYS A 23 1.82 -2.40 -6.64
C LYS A 23 2.86 -2.05 -5.56
N SER A 24 4.14 -2.04 -5.91
CA SER A 24 5.22 -1.87 -4.94
C SER A 24 5.18 -0.51 -4.24
N LYS A 25 4.84 0.58 -4.94
CA LYS A 25 4.69 1.91 -4.32
C LYS A 25 3.53 1.92 -3.30
N HIS A 26 2.39 1.31 -3.63
CA HIS A 26 1.24 1.25 -2.73
C HIS A 26 1.50 0.35 -1.51
N PHE A 27 2.20 -0.77 -1.66
CA PHE A 27 2.60 -1.60 -0.51
C PHE A 27 3.57 -0.87 0.42
N SER A 28 4.55 -0.14 -0.14
CA SER A 28 5.43 0.72 0.65
C SER A 28 4.65 1.79 1.43
N ALA A 29 3.69 2.45 0.78
CA ALA A 29 2.85 3.45 1.42
C ALA A 29 1.98 2.83 2.53
N SER A 30 1.38 1.66 2.29
CA SER A 30 0.65 0.89 3.31
C SER A 30 1.51 0.63 4.55
N ASP A 31 2.75 0.19 4.37
CA ASP A 31 3.67 -0.10 5.47
C ASP A 31 4.05 1.16 6.24
N ARG A 32 4.20 2.30 5.55
CA ARG A 32 4.38 3.61 6.21
C ARG A 32 3.17 3.95 7.08
N GLN A 33 1.94 3.78 6.59
CA GLN A 33 0.74 4.08 7.39
C GLN A 33 0.65 3.21 8.64
N LYS A 34 1.00 1.91 8.55
CA LYS A 34 1.08 1.02 9.72
C LYS A 34 2.10 1.51 10.74
N LYS A 35 3.26 1.98 10.27
CA LYS A 35 4.29 2.56 11.16
C LYS A 35 3.75 3.79 11.90
N TYR A 36 3.04 4.69 11.22
CA TYR A 36 2.44 5.85 11.87
C TYR A 36 1.34 5.49 12.87
N HIS A 37 0.48 4.53 12.52
CA HIS A 37 -0.51 3.99 13.43
C HIS A 37 0.13 3.51 14.74
N ASN A 38 1.18 2.69 14.64
CA ASN A 38 1.87 2.14 15.81
C ASN A 38 2.65 3.22 16.57
N LEU A 39 3.32 4.14 15.86
CA LEU A 39 4.12 5.21 16.47
C LEU A 39 3.28 6.19 17.28
N ILE A 40 2.01 6.40 16.91
CA ILE A 40 1.09 7.31 17.61
C ILE A 40 0.25 6.56 18.64
N GLY A 41 -0.28 5.39 18.27
CA GLY A 41 -1.18 4.62 19.11
C GLY A 41 -0.50 3.99 20.33
N ILE A 42 0.71 3.45 20.18
CA ILE A 42 1.41 2.81 21.30
C ILE A 42 1.72 3.82 22.41
N PRO A 43 2.30 5.01 22.15
CA PRO A 43 2.49 6.01 23.20
C PRO A 43 1.20 6.48 23.86
N ALA A 44 0.12 6.68 23.09
CA ALA A 44 -1.18 7.08 23.65
C ALA A 44 -1.72 6.02 24.63
N ILE A 45 -1.60 4.73 24.29
CA ILE A 45 -1.97 3.63 25.19
C ILE A 45 -1.12 3.66 26.47
N CYS A 46 0.20 3.81 26.35
CA CYS A 46 1.09 3.89 27.50
C CYS A 46 0.75 5.06 28.43
N PHE A 47 0.46 6.24 27.88
CA PHE A 47 0.06 7.41 28.66
C PHE A 47 -1.26 7.17 29.39
N ASN A 48 -2.26 6.60 28.71
CA ASN A 48 -3.55 6.29 29.33
C ASN A 48 -3.41 5.30 30.50
N ILE A 49 -2.58 4.25 30.35
CA ILE A 49 -2.30 3.30 31.44
C ILE A 49 -1.62 3.99 32.63
N PHE A 50 -0.64 4.86 32.37
CA PHE A 50 0.04 5.63 33.41
C PHE A 50 -0.92 6.57 34.15
N ILE A 51 -1.73 7.34 33.43
CA ILE A 51 -2.73 8.25 34.00
C ILE A 51 -3.74 7.49 34.86
N GLY A 52 -4.25 6.36 34.36
CA GLY A 52 -5.17 5.51 35.12
C GLY A 52 -4.57 5.01 36.44
N THR A 53 -3.31 4.59 36.41
CA THR A 53 -2.58 4.17 37.62
C THR A 53 -2.41 5.31 38.62
N VAL A 54 -2.00 6.49 38.15
CA VAL A 54 -1.84 7.68 39.01
C VAL A 54 -3.18 8.13 39.61
N LEU A 55 -4.25 8.11 38.82
CA LEU A 55 -5.58 8.46 39.29
C LEU A 55 -6.04 7.54 40.43
N ILE A 56 -5.86 6.23 40.30
CA ILE A 56 -6.19 5.27 41.36
C ILE A 56 -5.35 5.56 42.61
N ALA A 57 -4.05 5.80 42.47
CA ALA A 57 -3.17 6.12 43.60
C ALA A 57 -3.62 7.38 44.36
N PHE A 58 -4.10 8.41 43.66
CA PHE A 58 -4.66 9.61 44.29
C PHE A 58 -6.00 9.37 44.98
N LEU A 59 -6.80 8.40 44.53
CA LEU A 59 -8.08 8.05 45.14
C LEU A 59 -7.91 7.16 46.38
N THR A 60 -6.87 6.31 46.42
CA THR A 60 -6.68 5.33 47.50
C THR A 60 -5.72 5.76 48.60
N SER A 61 -4.95 6.83 48.38
CA SER A 61 -3.89 7.26 49.28
C SER A 61 -4.02 8.76 49.54
N GLU A 62 -3.75 9.24 50.76
CA GLU A 62 -3.59 10.69 51.06
C GLU A 62 -2.30 11.29 50.44
N TYR A 63 -1.85 10.74 49.31
CA TYR A 63 -0.59 11.06 48.67
C TYR A 63 -0.77 12.25 47.73
N ASN A 64 -0.56 13.46 48.26
CA ASN A 64 -0.77 14.69 47.53
C ASN A 64 0.56 15.20 46.92
N ASN A 65 0.94 14.66 45.76
CA ASN A 65 2.16 15.08 45.05
C ASN A 65 1.82 15.95 43.83
N THR A 66 1.98 17.27 43.99
CA THR A 66 1.69 18.27 42.95
C THR A 66 2.45 18.03 41.65
N ILE A 67 3.70 17.57 41.72
CA ILE A 67 4.52 17.30 40.53
C ILE A 67 3.90 16.14 39.73
N LEU A 68 3.51 15.07 40.42
CA LEU A 68 2.87 13.91 39.78
C LEU A 68 1.54 14.30 39.13
N SER A 69 0.76 15.18 39.76
CA SER A 69 -0.48 15.71 39.21
C SER A 69 -0.26 16.52 37.93
N ILE A 70 0.75 17.39 37.90
CA ILE A 70 1.10 18.18 36.71
C ILE A 70 1.55 17.25 35.57
N VAL A 71 2.40 16.27 35.86
CA VAL A 71 2.87 15.29 34.86
C VAL A 71 1.68 14.50 34.29
N ALA A 72 0.79 14.01 35.14
CA ALA A 72 -0.41 13.29 34.71
C ALA A 72 -1.33 14.16 33.83
N ALA A 73 -1.51 15.43 34.18
CA ALA A 73 -2.30 16.37 33.38
C ALA A 73 -1.69 16.60 31.98
N CYS A 74 -0.38 16.83 31.91
CA CYS A 74 0.34 16.98 30.64
C CYS A 74 0.25 15.73 29.76
N LEU A 75 0.44 14.54 30.34
CA LEU A 75 0.32 13.27 29.61
C LEU A 75 -1.11 13.00 29.15
N SER A 76 -2.11 13.41 29.92
CA SER A 76 -3.52 13.29 29.53
C SER A 76 -3.84 14.14 28.30
N PHE A 77 -3.40 15.40 28.30
CA PHE A 77 -3.53 16.26 27.15
C PHE A 77 -2.81 15.68 25.91
N LEU A 78 -1.57 15.22 26.09
CA LEU A 78 -0.79 14.63 24.99
C LEU A 78 -1.44 13.35 24.44
N SER A 79 -1.95 12.48 25.32
CA SER A 79 -2.69 11.28 24.94
C SER A 79 -3.94 11.62 24.12
N ALA A 80 -4.71 12.62 24.55
CA ALA A 80 -5.88 13.09 23.81
C ALA A 80 -5.52 13.62 22.42
N VAL A 81 -4.44 14.41 22.30
CA VAL A 81 -3.95 14.90 21.00
C VAL A 81 -3.53 13.73 20.11
N LEU A 82 -2.77 12.77 20.61
CA LEU A 82 -2.36 11.59 19.84
C LEU A 82 -3.56 10.77 19.38
N GLY A 83 -4.56 10.57 20.23
CA GLY A 83 -5.82 9.91 19.88
C GLY A 83 -6.60 10.65 18.79
N ALA A 84 -6.68 11.98 18.87
CA ALA A 84 -7.30 12.82 17.86
C ALA A 84 -6.56 12.73 16.51
N VAL A 85 -5.23 12.81 16.51
CA VAL A 85 -4.39 12.64 15.32
C VAL A 85 -4.60 11.25 14.71
N GLN A 86 -4.61 10.19 15.52
CA GLN A 86 -4.85 8.82 15.03
C GLN A 86 -6.23 8.68 14.37
N THR A 87 -7.26 9.29 14.94
CA THR A 87 -8.62 9.25 14.42
C THR A 87 -8.75 10.06 13.14
N PHE A 88 -8.20 11.29 13.12
CA PHE A 88 -8.26 12.20 11.98
C PHE A 88 -7.58 11.62 10.73
N PHE A 89 -6.37 11.07 10.88
CA PHE A 89 -5.64 10.50 9.75
C PHE A 89 -6.07 9.07 9.38
N ASN A 90 -6.77 8.38 10.28
CA ASN A 90 -7.29 7.02 10.10
C ASN A 90 -6.27 6.08 9.41
N PHE A 91 -5.06 6.00 9.98
CA PHE A 91 -3.92 5.31 9.38
C PHE A 91 -4.20 3.85 9.03
N SER A 92 -5.06 3.17 9.80
CA SER A 92 -5.49 1.78 9.52
C SER A 92 -6.25 1.70 8.20
N LYS A 93 -7.31 2.52 8.04
CA LYS A 93 -8.12 2.54 6.82
C LYS A 93 -7.29 2.93 5.60
N ASN A 94 -6.39 3.91 5.77
CA ASN A 94 -5.50 4.33 4.70
C ASN A 94 -4.52 3.21 4.27
N SER A 95 -3.99 2.45 5.25
CA SER A 95 -3.17 1.27 4.97
C SER A 95 -3.93 0.21 4.18
N GLU A 96 -5.16 -0.11 4.59
CA GLU A 96 -6.03 -1.06 3.87
C GLU A 96 -6.29 -0.62 2.43
N GLY A 97 -6.61 0.66 2.22
CA GLY A 97 -6.83 1.23 0.89
C GLY A 97 -5.62 1.09 -0.02
N HIS A 98 -4.43 1.46 0.46
CA HIS A 98 -3.18 1.22 -0.27
C HIS A 98 -2.96 -0.27 -0.58
N ARG A 99 -3.22 -1.19 0.36
CA ARG A 99 -3.08 -2.64 0.08
C ARG A 99 -4.07 -3.12 -0.97
N SER A 100 -5.31 -2.65 -0.93
CA SER A 100 -6.34 -2.98 -1.91
C SER A 100 -5.91 -2.57 -3.33
N ILE A 101 -5.52 -1.30 -3.51
CA ILE A 101 -5.02 -0.78 -4.79
C ILE A 101 -3.77 -1.55 -5.24
N GLY A 102 -2.82 -1.79 -4.34
CA GLY A 102 -1.62 -2.56 -4.65
C GLY A 102 -1.92 -3.99 -5.12
N ASN A 103 -2.91 -4.66 -4.53
CA ASN A 103 -3.34 -5.99 -4.96
C ASN A 103 -3.96 -5.97 -6.36
N ARG A 104 -4.77 -4.95 -6.69
CA ARG A 104 -5.38 -4.82 -8.02
C ARG A 104 -4.33 -4.59 -9.12
N TYR A 105 -3.32 -3.77 -8.85
CA TYR A 105 -2.17 -3.66 -9.75
C TYR A 105 -1.39 -4.98 -9.89
N LEU A 106 -1.22 -5.74 -8.80
CA LEU A 106 -0.59 -7.05 -8.86
C LEU A 106 -1.38 -8.02 -9.75
N GLU A 107 -2.70 -7.97 -9.69
CA GLU A 107 -3.58 -8.75 -10.56
C GLU A 107 -3.37 -8.42 -12.04
N VAL A 108 -3.38 -7.13 -12.41
CA VAL A 108 -3.09 -6.70 -13.80
C VAL A 108 -1.72 -7.22 -14.25
N SER A 109 -0.67 -7.03 -13.44
CA SER A 109 0.68 -7.50 -13.77
C SER A 109 0.74 -9.03 -13.96
N ARG A 110 0.00 -9.80 -13.16
CA ARG A 110 -0.10 -11.27 -13.30
C ARG A 110 -0.86 -11.66 -14.57
N ASN A 111 -1.94 -10.97 -14.89
CA ASN A 111 -2.74 -11.22 -16.08
C ASN A 111 -1.94 -10.90 -17.35
N CYS A 112 -1.19 -9.80 -17.39
CA CYS A 112 -0.26 -9.52 -18.49
C CYS A 112 0.75 -10.65 -18.67
N LYS A 113 1.41 -11.08 -17.58
CA LYS A 113 2.38 -12.19 -17.62
C LYS A 113 1.74 -13.47 -18.16
N MET A 114 0.55 -13.81 -17.68
CA MET A 114 -0.19 -15.00 -18.12
C MET A 114 -0.54 -14.91 -19.61
N LEU A 115 -0.99 -13.74 -20.08
CA LEU A 115 -1.37 -13.55 -21.47
C LEU A 115 -0.16 -13.63 -22.41
N ILE A 116 0.99 -13.06 -22.02
CA ILE A 116 2.25 -13.21 -22.77
C ILE A 116 2.65 -14.68 -22.85
N MET A 117 2.66 -15.43 -21.74
CA MET A 117 3.03 -16.85 -21.76
C MET A 117 2.04 -17.69 -22.57
N LYS A 118 0.74 -17.41 -22.46
CA LYS A 118 -0.28 -18.10 -23.24
C LYS A 118 -0.10 -17.86 -24.74
N HIS A 119 0.32 -16.66 -25.14
CA HIS A 119 0.62 -16.35 -26.53
C HIS A 119 1.86 -17.11 -27.05
N GLU A 120 2.89 -17.29 -26.22
CA GLU A 120 4.07 -18.10 -26.59
C GLU A 120 3.70 -19.57 -26.81
N ASP A 121 2.85 -20.16 -25.94
CA ASP A 121 2.41 -21.56 -26.08
C ASP A 121 1.41 -21.75 -27.23
N LYS A 122 0.48 -20.81 -27.39
CA LYS A 122 -0.57 -20.83 -28.40
C LYS A 122 -0.77 -19.40 -28.95
N PRO A 123 -0.13 -19.07 -30.08
CA PRO A 123 -0.23 -17.74 -30.68
C PRO A 123 -1.68 -17.34 -30.93
N PHE A 124 -2.02 -16.16 -30.42
CA PHE A 124 -3.31 -15.52 -30.65
C PHE A 124 -3.36 -14.89 -32.05
N ILE A 125 -4.56 -14.77 -32.58
CA ILE A 125 -4.88 -13.85 -33.68
C ILE A 125 -4.71 -12.42 -33.15
N SER A 126 -4.25 -11.50 -34.00
CA SER A 126 -3.95 -10.11 -33.63
C SER A 126 -5.14 -9.42 -32.99
N GLU A 127 -6.34 -9.58 -33.58
CA GLU A 127 -7.58 -8.97 -33.08
C GLU A 127 -7.93 -9.45 -31.67
N ASP A 128 -7.84 -10.76 -31.40
CA ASP A 128 -8.12 -11.35 -30.09
C ASP A 128 -7.13 -10.85 -29.02
N LEU A 129 -5.84 -10.78 -29.38
CA LEU A 129 -4.82 -10.31 -28.44
C LEU A 129 -5.04 -8.83 -28.09
N TRP A 130 -5.33 -7.99 -29.09
CA TRP A 130 -5.62 -6.57 -28.87
C TRP A 130 -6.87 -6.35 -28.03
N ALA A 131 -7.91 -7.18 -28.18
CA ALA A 131 -9.09 -7.12 -27.33
C ALA A 131 -8.74 -7.32 -25.84
N GLU A 132 -7.87 -8.28 -25.54
CA GLU A 132 -7.38 -8.52 -24.17
C GLU A 132 -6.48 -7.38 -23.66
N VAL A 133 -5.60 -6.83 -24.50
CA VAL A 133 -4.78 -5.65 -24.14
C VAL A 133 -5.67 -4.47 -23.76
N ILE A 134 -6.69 -4.17 -24.58
CA ILE A 134 -7.63 -3.07 -24.33
C ILE A 134 -8.38 -3.29 -23.01
N ASN A 135 -8.78 -4.53 -22.73
CA ASN A 135 -9.46 -4.87 -21.48
C ASN A 135 -8.57 -4.62 -20.26
N LEU A 136 -7.33 -5.12 -20.27
CA LEU A 136 -6.36 -4.90 -19.19
C LEU A 136 -6.02 -3.41 -19.02
N GLN A 137 -5.91 -2.66 -20.12
CA GLN A 137 -5.69 -1.22 -20.06
C GLN A 137 -6.85 -0.48 -19.39
N LYS A 138 -8.11 -0.84 -19.68
CA LYS A 138 -9.28 -0.27 -19.02
C LYS A 138 -9.26 -0.52 -17.52
N VAL A 139 -8.92 -1.74 -17.10
CA VAL A 139 -8.79 -2.10 -15.68
C VAL A 139 -7.68 -1.27 -15.03
N TYR A 140 -6.51 -1.16 -15.66
CA TYR A 140 -5.40 -0.36 -15.17
C TYR A 140 -5.76 1.13 -14.99
N LEU A 141 -6.44 1.73 -15.96
CA LEU A 141 -6.88 3.13 -15.88
C LEU A 141 -7.90 3.36 -14.76
N LEU A 142 -8.83 2.41 -14.56
CA LEU A 142 -9.76 2.45 -13.43
C LEU A 142 -9.01 2.37 -12.08
N ILE A 143 -8.00 1.51 -11.97
CA ILE A 143 -7.15 1.44 -10.78
C ILE A 143 -6.43 2.77 -10.55
N ASN A 144 -5.91 3.42 -11.61
CA ASN A 144 -5.25 4.72 -11.48
C ASN A 144 -6.19 5.79 -10.91
N GLN A 145 -7.43 5.85 -11.41
CA GLN A 145 -8.43 6.79 -10.92
C GLN A 145 -8.77 6.55 -9.44
N GLU A 146 -8.99 5.28 -9.05
CA GLU A 146 -9.24 4.94 -7.65
C GLU A 146 -8.01 5.17 -6.74
N ALA A 147 -6.80 5.05 -7.29
CA ALA A 147 -5.56 5.27 -6.57
C ALA A 147 -5.34 6.73 -6.18
N GLU A 148 -6.02 7.69 -6.81
CA GLU A 148 -5.95 9.12 -6.47
C GLU A 148 -6.38 9.38 -5.02
N ALA A 149 -7.30 8.58 -4.47
CA ALA A 149 -7.71 8.64 -3.07
C ALA A 149 -6.60 8.20 -2.10
N PHE A 150 -5.56 7.53 -2.60
CA PHE A 150 -4.47 6.93 -1.82
C PHE A 150 -3.10 7.38 -2.35
N PRO A 151 -2.74 8.66 -2.20
CA PRO A 151 -1.53 9.22 -2.79
C PRO A 151 -0.25 8.58 -2.22
N THR A 152 0.70 8.29 -3.09
CA THR A 152 2.02 7.76 -2.73
C THR A 152 3.09 8.85 -2.73
N SER A 153 4.18 8.66 -2.00
CA SER A 153 5.30 9.61 -1.94
C SER A 153 6.42 9.25 -2.93
N GLU A 154 7.31 10.21 -3.23
CA GLU A 154 8.52 9.94 -4.02
C GLU A 154 9.41 8.85 -3.39
N LYS A 155 9.46 8.78 -2.05
CA LYS A 155 10.19 7.73 -1.33
C LYS A 155 9.61 6.34 -1.63
N ASP A 156 8.29 6.22 -1.74
CA ASP A 156 7.62 4.97 -2.13
C ASP A 156 7.98 4.57 -3.56
N LEU A 157 7.96 5.53 -4.48
CA LEU A 157 8.30 5.30 -5.88
C LEU A 157 9.76 4.87 -6.03
N LYS A 158 10.70 5.55 -5.34
CA LYS A 158 12.12 5.19 -5.37
C LYS A 158 12.33 3.77 -4.84
N LYS A 159 11.69 3.40 -3.72
CA LYS A 159 11.74 2.05 -3.16
C LYS A 159 11.15 1.00 -4.10
N ALA A 160 10.07 1.35 -4.80
CA ALA A 160 9.44 0.46 -5.78
C ALA A 160 10.36 0.19 -6.97
N ARG A 161 11.00 1.23 -7.53
CA ARG A 161 11.93 1.10 -8.67
C ARG A 161 13.19 0.31 -8.31
N SER A 162 13.66 0.37 -7.06
CA SER A 162 14.80 -0.41 -6.60
C SER A 162 14.44 -1.85 -6.19
N SER A 163 13.16 -2.23 -6.17
CA SER A 163 12.74 -3.56 -5.73
C SER A 163 12.98 -4.60 -6.82
N VAL A 164 13.81 -5.61 -6.53
CA VAL A 164 14.03 -6.74 -7.43
C VAL A 164 12.80 -7.64 -7.44
N GLU A 165 12.43 -8.15 -8.61
CA GLU A 165 11.36 -9.13 -8.72
C GLU A 165 11.75 -10.42 -7.99
N ILE A 166 10.91 -10.88 -7.04
CA ILE A 166 11.12 -12.17 -6.35
C ILE A 166 11.16 -13.33 -7.36
N THR A 167 10.32 -13.24 -8.39
CA THR A 167 10.31 -14.19 -9.50
C THR A 167 10.45 -13.40 -10.79
N PRO A 168 11.69 -13.24 -11.31
CA PRO A 168 11.94 -12.53 -12.56
C PRO A 168 11.12 -13.13 -13.70
N PHE A 169 10.44 -12.28 -14.45
CA PHE A 169 9.85 -12.72 -15.71
C PHE A 169 10.97 -13.06 -16.70
N LYS A 170 11.05 -14.33 -17.08
CA LYS A 170 11.88 -14.79 -18.20
C LYS A 170 10.92 -15.13 -19.33
N LYS A 171 11.03 -14.41 -20.45
CA LYS A 171 10.43 -14.87 -21.70
C LYS A 171 11.08 -16.22 -22.02
N GLY A 172 10.29 -17.24 -22.38
CA GLY A 172 10.85 -18.53 -22.77
C GLY A 172 11.93 -18.29 -23.82
N ASN A 173 13.13 -18.83 -23.62
CA ASN A 173 14.16 -18.72 -24.64
C ASN A 173 13.57 -19.32 -25.92
N ASN A 174 13.53 -18.54 -27.00
CA ASN A 174 13.43 -19.11 -28.33
C ASN A 174 14.63 -20.06 -28.49
N PRO A 175 14.45 -21.34 -28.86
CA PRO A 175 15.57 -22.21 -29.17
C PRO A 175 16.42 -21.64 -30.32
#